data_AF-A0A165WMY4-F1
#
_entry.id   AF-A0A165WMY4-F1
#
_cell.length_a   1.000
_cell.length_b   1.000
_cell.length_c   1.000
_cell.angle_alpha   90.00
_cell.angle_beta   90.00
_cell.angle_gamma   90.00
#
_symmetry.space_group_name_H-M   'P 1'
#
loop_
_entity.id
_entity.type
_entity.pdbx_description
1 polymer ?
#
loop_
_entity_poly.entity_id
_entity_poly.type
_entity_poly.pdbx_seq_one_letter_code
_entity_poly.pdbx_strand_id
1 'polypeptide(L)'
;MSDPYSITFGKALIDSGALESVQIEFRRPDAQSQGRTPSFARNVSSSLSTEPAYYSCVDASHGVQRNKYYVVTKGVKPGIYYCWSCAKFEGKGADRLPPGVPTYCEKKTSDEQAREFWHQEFAGGNVCYWIPRGAHVAKPFFLTHGAHAVSLGE
;
A
#
# COMPACT_ATOMS: atom_id res chain seq x y z
N MET A 1 11.23 -14.74 -11.38
CA MET A 1 12.17 -14.37 -10.32
C MET A 1 12.97 -13.20 -10.86
N SER A 2 12.87 -12.02 -10.26
CA SER A 2 13.62 -10.84 -10.70
C SER A 2 14.75 -10.61 -9.70
N ASP A 3 15.99 -10.71 -10.16
CA ASP A 3 17.17 -10.45 -9.33
C ASP A 3 17.21 -8.97 -8.88
N PRO A 4 17.60 -8.69 -7.63
CA PRO A 4 17.72 -7.32 -7.15
C PRO A 4 18.99 -6.67 -7.70
N TYR A 5 18.84 -5.63 -8.53
CA TYR A 5 19.95 -4.78 -8.94
C TYR A 5 20.33 -3.82 -7.82
N SER A 6 21.63 -3.73 -7.49
CA SER A 6 22.16 -2.74 -6.54
C SER A 6 23.03 -1.72 -7.27
N ILE A 7 22.70 -0.44 -7.13
CA ILE A 7 23.50 0.69 -7.62
C ILE A 7 24.09 1.41 -6.40
N THR A 8 25.41 1.63 -6.39
CA THR A 8 26.12 2.25 -5.27
C THR A 8 26.87 3.48 -5.75
N PHE A 9 26.74 4.60 -5.04
CA PHE A 9 27.42 5.86 -5.35
C PHE A 9 28.61 6.09 -4.42
N GLY A 10 29.72 6.58 -4.97
CA GLY A 10 30.92 6.90 -4.19
C GLY A 10 30.73 8.16 -3.34
N LYS A 11 31.21 8.14 -2.09
CA LYS A 11 31.08 9.24 -1.12
C LYS A 11 31.59 10.60 -1.65
N ALA A 12 32.66 10.60 -2.43
CA ALA A 12 33.23 11.82 -3.02
C ALA A 12 32.29 12.53 -4.02
N LEU A 13 31.41 11.78 -4.70
CA LEU A 13 30.41 12.35 -5.63
C LEU A 13 29.25 13.05 -4.89
N ILE A 14 28.90 12.55 -3.71
CA ILE A 14 27.86 13.13 -2.86
C ILE A 14 28.42 14.39 -2.17
N ASP A 15 29.60 14.27 -1.58
CA ASP A 15 30.22 15.35 -0.79
C ASP A 15 30.65 16.56 -1.65
N SER A 16 30.91 16.34 -2.94
CA SER A 16 31.29 17.42 -3.88
C SER A 16 30.10 18.21 -4.41
N GLY A 17 28.87 17.79 -4.13
CA GLY A 17 27.65 18.43 -4.65
C GLY A 17 27.47 18.29 -6.17
N ALA A 18 28.32 17.49 -6.84
CA ALA A 18 28.23 17.23 -8.28
C ALA A 18 27.00 16.39 -8.66
N LEU A 19 26.31 15.84 -7.67
CA LEU A 19 25.18 14.93 -7.84
C LEU A 19 23.99 15.44 -7.03
N GLU A 20 23.12 16.21 -7.69
CA GLU A 20 21.92 16.80 -7.08
C GLU A 20 20.72 15.82 -7.13
N SER A 21 20.62 15.00 -8.18
CA SER A 21 19.60 13.95 -8.30
C SER A 21 20.05 12.78 -9.18
N VAL A 22 19.53 11.57 -8.89
CA VAL A 22 19.72 10.36 -9.70
C VAL A 22 18.36 9.95 -10.24
N GLN A 23 18.27 9.78 -11.56
CA GLN A 23 17.10 9.19 -12.20
C GLN A 23 17.47 7.83 -12.80
N ILE A 24 16.83 6.77 -12.29
CA ILE A 24 17.03 5.40 -12.78
C ILE A 24 15.85 5.04 -13.69
N GLU A 25 16.10 4.93 -14.99
CA GLU A 25 15.10 4.55 -16.00
C GLU A 25 15.24 3.06 -16.31
N PHE A 26 14.30 2.24 -15.83
CA PHE A 26 14.23 0.82 -16.21
C PHE A 26 13.47 0.69 -17.52
N ARG A 27 14.20 0.59 -18.63
CA ARG A 27 13.60 0.25 -19.92
C ARG A 27 13.09 -1.19 -19.88
N ARG A 28 11.78 -1.37 -20.05
CA ARG A 28 11.20 -2.69 -20.31
C ARG A 28 11.73 -3.17 -21.67
N PRO A 29 12.10 -4.45 -21.83
CA PRO A 29 12.42 -4.98 -23.15
C PRO A 29 11.18 -4.85 -24.02
N ASP A 30 11.31 -4.16 -25.15
CA ASP A 30 10.26 -3.98 -26.14
C ASP A 30 9.72 -5.33 -26.60
N ALA A 31 8.48 -5.65 -26.21
CA ALA A 31 7.69 -6.67 -26.87
C ALA A 31 7.18 -6.08 -28.19
N GLN A 32 8.06 -6.03 -29.18
CA GLN A 32 7.72 -5.68 -30.55
C GLN A 32 6.86 -6.81 -31.14
N SER A 33 5.53 -6.66 -31.12
CA SER A 33 4.66 -6.94 -32.28
C SER A 33 3.16 -6.83 -31.98
N GLN A 34 2.54 -5.92 -32.74
CA GLN A 34 1.17 -5.95 -33.26
C GLN A 34 -0.01 -5.46 -32.39
N GLY A 35 -0.69 -4.44 -32.94
CA GLY A 35 -2.15 -4.39 -32.91
C GLY A 35 -2.79 -3.10 -32.36
N ARG A 36 -2.71 -2.01 -33.13
CA ARG A 36 -3.73 -0.94 -33.27
C ARG A 36 -4.80 -0.82 -32.14
N THR A 37 -4.64 0.19 -31.28
CA THR A 37 -5.71 1.13 -30.86
C THR A 37 -5.07 2.43 -30.36
N PRO A 38 -5.54 3.62 -30.75
CA PRO A 38 -5.18 4.86 -30.07
C PRO A 38 -6.14 5.03 -28.89
N SER A 39 -5.64 5.26 -27.67
CA SER A 39 -6.26 6.11 -26.63
C SER A 39 -5.66 5.87 -25.23
N PHE A 40 -4.92 6.87 -24.76
CA PHE A 40 -4.62 7.24 -23.37
C PHE A 40 -3.87 6.24 -22.48
N ALA A 41 -2.58 6.01 -22.77
CA ALA A 41 -1.62 5.63 -21.73
C ALA A 41 -1.38 6.85 -20.84
N ARG A 42 -2.22 6.98 -19.82
CA ARG A 42 -2.18 7.98 -18.76
C ARG A 42 -0.78 7.99 -18.16
N ASN A 43 -0.07 9.09 -18.38
CA ASN A 43 1.12 9.52 -17.64
C ASN A 43 0.93 9.15 -16.16
N VAL A 44 1.66 8.15 -15.66
CA VAL A 44 1.80 7.91 -14.22
C VAL A 44 3.00 8.72 -13.74
N SER A 45 2.93 10.03 -13.96
CA SER A 45 3.49 10.94 -12.98
C SER A 45 2.75 10.62 -11.68
N SER A 46 3.45 10.30 -10.59
CA SER A 46 2.84 10.20 -9.26
C SER A 46 2.40 11.59 -8.79
N SER A 47 1.42 12.17 -9.48
CA SER A 47 0.49 13.12 -8.91
C SER A 47 -0.14 12.38 -7.75
N LEU A 48 0.26 12.72 -6.52
CA LEU A 48 -0.39 12.25 -5.30
C LEU A 48 -1.88 12.53 -5.49
N SER A 49 -2.65 11.50 -5.83
CA SER A 49 -4.07 11.66 -6.09
C SER A 49 -4.68 12.17 -4.80
N THR A 50 -5.25 13.37 -4.83
CA THR A 50 -5.99 13.96 -3.70
C THR A 50 -7.24 13.16 -3.35
N GLU A 51 -7.63 12.23 -4.23
CA GLU A 51 -8.75 11.32 -4.02
C GLU A 51 -8.43 10.31 -2.91
N PRO A 52 -9.41 10.05 -2.02
CA PRO A 52 -9.28 8.98 -1.04
C PRO A 52 -9.22 7.62 -1.72
N ALA A 53 -8.40 6.73 -1.17
CA ALA A 53 -8.53 5.31 -1.47
C ALA A 53 -9.80 4.75 -0.83
N TYR A 54 -10.58 3.99 -1.60
CA TYR A 54 -11.76 3.29 -1.12
C TYR A 54 -11.45 1.83 -0.83
N TYR A 55 -11.97 1.35 0.29
CA TYR A 55 -11.79 -0.03 0.74
C TYR A 55 -13.13 -0.69 1.03
N SER A 56 -13.47 -1.65 0.17
CA SER A 56 -14.58 -2.56 0.39
C SER A 56 -14.16 -3.73 1.26
N CYS A 57 -15.11 -4.21 2.07
CA CYS A 57 -14.91 -5.43 2.84
C CYS A 57 -15.19 -6.63 1.92
N VAL A 58 -14.24 -7.55 1.84
CA VAL A 58 -14.39 -8.83 1.13
C VAL A 58 -14.95 -9.94 2.03
N ASP A 59 -14.91 -9.73 3.35
CA ASP A 59 -15.38 -10.71 4.33
C ASP A 59 -16.89 -10.62 4.52
N ALA A 60 -17.59 -11.74 4.28
CA ALA A 60 -19.04 -11.87 4.45
C ALA A 60 -19.47 -11.87 5.93
N SER A 61 -18.56 -12.16 6.86
CA SER A 61 -18.83 -12.08 8.31
C SER A 61 -18.95 -10.63 8.81
N HIS A 62 -18.40 -9.68 8.06
CA HIS A 62 -18.52 -8.27 8.35
C HIS A 62 -19.83 -7.73 7.75
N GLY A 63 -20.77 -7.37 8.62
CA GLY A 63 -21.99 -6.72 8.19
C GLY A 63 -21.69 -5.39 7.48
N VAL A 64 -21.94 -5.32 6.18
CA VAL A 64 -21.92 -4.07 5.42
C VAL A 64 -23.06 -3.22 5.94
N GLN A 65 -22.73 -2.20 6.73
CA GLN A 65 -23.74 -1.27 7.21
C GLN A 65 -24.02 -0.29 6.08
N ARG A 66 -25.20 -0.40 5.46
CA ARG A 66 -25.64 0.54 4.41
C ARG A 66 -25.55 1.97 4.93
N ASN A 67 -25.06 2.88 4.08
CA ASN A 67 -24.96 4.32 4.33
C ASN A 67 -24.06 4.71 5.52
N LYS A 68 -22.98 3.95 5.76
CA LYS A 68 -21.96 4.31 6.75
C LYS A 68 -20.58 4.20 6.13
N TYR A 69 -19.86 5.30 6.17
CA TYR A 69 -18.53 5.45 5.62
C TYR A 69 -17.59 5.79 6.77
N TYR A 70 -16.47 5.09 6.87
CA TYR A 70 -15.48 5.28 7.92
C TYR A 70 -14.23 5.87 7.30
N VAL A 71 -13.98 7.15 7.57
CA VAL A 71 -12.85 7.89 7.03
C VAL A 71 -11.70 7.81 8.02
N VAL A 72 -10.62 7.13 7.63
CA VAL A 72 -9.41 6.99 8.45
C VAL A 72 -8.36 7.96 7.93
N THR A 73 -8.05 9.02 8.68
CA THR A 73 -7.02 10.00 8.29
C THR A 73 -5.66 9.69 8.92
N LYS A 74 -5.63 9.08 10.10
CA LYS A 74 -4.38 8.69 10.80
C LYS A 74 -4.39 7.21 11.11
N GLY A 75 -3.52 6.44 10.47
CA GLY A 75 -3.53 4.98 10.58
C GLY A 75 -2.46 4.29 9.75
N VAL A 76 -2.46 2.96 9.77
CA VAL A 76 -1.63 2.10 8.91
C VAL A 76 -2.08 2.19 7.46
N LYS A 77 -3.37 2.42 7.20
CA LYS A 77 -3.90 2.52 5.84
C LYS A 77 -5.01 3.57 5.77
N PRO A 78 -4.65 4.87 5.65
CA PRO A 78 -5.63 5.94 5.50
C PRO A 78 -6.51 5.76 4.25
N GLY A 79 -7.78 6.15 4.37
CA GLY A 79 -8.77 6.13 3.29
C GLY A 79 -10.20 5.97 3.79
N ILE A 80 -11.13 5.69 2.89
CA ILE A 80 -12.57 5.52 3.18
C ILE A 80 -12.91 4.04 3.16
N TYR A 81 -13.52 3.56 4.24
CA TYR A 81 -13.92 2.17 4.43
C TYR A 81 -15.44 2.05 4.52
N TYR A 82 -16.02 1.00 3.91
CA TYR A 82 -17.45 0.68 4.03
C TYR A 82 -17.78 -0.20 5.25
N CYS A 83 -16.76 -0.59 6.02
CA CYS A 83 -16.89 -1.48 7.16
C CYS A 83 -16.08 -0.96 8.35
N TRP A 84 -16.70 -0.95 9.53
CA TRP A 84 -16.04 -0.54 10.77
C TRP A 84 -14.86 -1.45 11.14
N SER A 85 -15.04 -2.77 11.04
CA SER A 85 -13.98 -3.73 11.38
C SER A 85 -12.74 -3.51 10.53
N CYS A 86 -12.90 -3.36 9.21
CA CYS A 86 -11.79 -3.04 8.31
C CYS A 86 -11.15 -1.68 8.64
N ALA A 87 -11.95 -0.65 8.89
CA ALA A 87 -11.45 0.66 9.27
C ALA A 87 -10.63 0.61 10.58
N LYS A 88 -11.07 -0.19 11.56
CA LYS A 88 -10.40 -0.35 12.86
C LYS A 88 -9.10 -1.14 12.75
N PHE A 89 -9.11 -2.31 12.10
CA PHE A 89 -7.97 -3.22 12.11
C PHE A 89 -6.98 -2.95 10.98
N GLU A 90 -7.46 -2.74 9.75
CA GLU A 90 -6.60 -2.45 8.58
C GLU A 90 -6.28 -0.96 8.48
N GLY A 91 -7.29 -0.11 8.67
CA GLY A 91 -7.14 1.33 8.56
C GLY A 91 -6.34 1.92 9.72
N LYS A 92 -6.90 1.91 10.92
CA LYS A 92 -6.24 2.45 12.12
C LYS A 92 -5.06 1.59 12.56
N GLY A 93 -5.08 0.28 12.28
CA GLY A 93 -4.02 -0.63 12.74
C GLY A 93 -4.13 -0.95 14.24
N ALA A 94 -5.34 -1.11 14.78
CA ALA A 94 -5.58 -1.30 16.22
C ALA A 94 -4.72 -2.40 16.86
N ASP A 95 -4.40 -3.47 16.12
CA ASP A 95 -3.57 -4.59 16.60
C ASP A 95 -2.14 -4.57 16.02
N ARG A 96 -1.82 -3.60 15.15
CA ARG A 96 -0.53 -3.51 14.43
C ARG A 96 0.34 -2.36 14.93
N LEU A 97 -0.26 -1.37 15.58
CA LEU A 97 0.44 -0.21 16.10
C LEU A 97 0.65 -0.33 17.62
N PRO A 98 1.79 0.17 18.14
CA PRO A 98 2.00 0.26 19.58
C PRO A 98 0.88 1.05 20.28
N PRO A 99 0.55 0.72 21.53
CA PRO A 99 -0.36 1.52 22.32
C PRO A 99 0.19 2.94 22.45
N GLY A 100 -0.68 3.95 22.27
CA GLY A 100 -0.32 5.37 22.33
C GLY A 100 -0.03 6.04 21.00
N VAL A 101 0.03 5.30 19.87
CA VAL A 101 0.10 5.94 18.55
C VAL A 101 -1.25 6.61 18.25
N PRO A 102 -1.26 7.93 17.95
CA PRO A 102 -2.50 8.63 17.65
C PRO A 102 -3.07 8.15 16.30
N THR A 103 -4.24 7.53 16.36
CA THR A 103 -5.01 7.08 15.20
C THR A 103 -6.35 7.78 15.19
N TYR A 104 -6.85 8.09 13.99
CA TYR A 104 -8.07 8.86 13.83
C TYR A 104 -8.97 8.25 12.77
N CYS A 105 -10.25 8.11 13.11
CA CYS A 105 -11.29 7.64 12.21
C CYS A 105 -12.59 8.37 12.55
N GLU A 106 -13.24 8.92 11.54
CA GLU A 106 -14.58 9.51 11.68
C GLU A 106 -15.60 8.74 10.84
N LYS A 107 -16.81 8.64 11.36
CA LYS A 107 -17.94 8.00 10.68
C LYS A 107 -18.80 9.07 10.02
N LYS A 108 -19.06 8.91 8.73
CA LYS A 108 -19.99 9.74 7.93
C LYS A 108 -21.17 8.91 7.44
N THR A 109 -22.27 9.60 7.15
CA THR A 109 -23.54 8.97 6.74
C THR A 109 -23.76 8.97 5.22
N SER A 110 -22.95 9.72 4.47
CA SER A 110 -22.96 9.70 3.01
C SER A 110 -21.53 9.66 2.46
N ASP A 111 -21.43 9.24 1.19
CA ASP A 111 -20.16 9.18 0.45
C ASP A 111 -19.59 10.59 0.25
N GLU A 112 -20.45 11.55 -0.09
CA GLU A 112 -20.08 12.94 -0.33
C GLU A 112 -19.48 13.57 0.93
N GLN A 113 -20.10 13.35 2.09
CA GLN A 113 -19.58 13.82 3.38
C GLN A 113 -18.25 13.16 3.75
N ALA A 114 -18.07 11.89 3.36
CA ALA A 114 -16.83 11.17 3.59
C ALA A 114 -15.67 11.74 2.75
N ARG A 115 -15.95 12.03 1.47
CA ARG A 115 -14.99 12.68 0.56
C ARG A 115 -14.66 14.09 0.98
N GLU A 116 -15.66 14.91 1.27
CA GLU A 116 -15.47 16.30 1.70
C GLU A 116 -14.58 16.36 2.95
N PHE A 117 -14.88 15.53 3.94
CA PHE A 117 -14.08 15.43 5.15
C PHE A 117 -12.64 14.96 4.86
N TRP A 118 -12.47 13.96 3.98
CA TRP A 118 -11.14 13.53 3.55
C TRP A 118 -10.35 14.65 2.91
N HIS A 119 -10.94 15.38 1.96
CA HIS A 119 -10.27 16.48 1.27
C HIS A 119 -9.90 17.61 2.22
N GLN A 120 -10.79 17.94 3.18
CA GLN A 120 -10.50 18.94 4.20
C GLN A 120 -9.30 18.53 5.06
N GLU A 121 -9.27 17.29 5.53
CA GLU A 121 -8.18 16.77 6.35
C GLU A 121 -6.87 16.61 5.55
N PHE A 122 -6.96 16.22 4.28
CA PHE A 122 -5.82 16.12 3.38
C PHE A 122 -5.23 17.50 3.09
N ALA A 123 -6.06 18.49 2.77
CA ALA A 123 -5.63 19.88 2.56
C ALA A 123 -5.04 20.50 3.83
N GLY A 124 -5.55 20.11 5.01
CA GLY A 124 -5.01 20.52 6.31
C GLY A 124 -3.72 19.81 6.72
N GLY A 125 -3.23 18.83 5.94
CA GLY A 125 -2.04 18.04 6.30
C GLY A 125 -2.27 17.08 7.49
N ASN A 126 -3.53 16.79 7.82
CA ASN A 126 -3.91 15.93 8.95
C ASN A 126 -3.85 14.43 8.62
N VAL A 127 -3.64 14.07 7.35
CA VAL A 127 -3.54 12.68 6.90
C VAL A 127 -2.14 12.14 7.18
N CYS A 128 -2.04 11.12 8.04
CA CYS A 128 -0.77 10.52 8.45
C CYS A 128 -0.77 9.00 8.24
N TYR A 129 0.31 8.51 7.64
CA TYR A 129 0.56 7.09 7.43
C TYR A 129 1.54 6.55 8.48
N TRP A 130 1.13 5.51 9.21
CA TRP A 130 1.98 4.83 10.18
C TRP A 130 2.53 3.53 9.59
N ILE A 131 3.86 3.39 9.57
CA ILE A 131 4.53 2.14 9.21
C ILE A 131 4.67 1.30 10.48
N PRO A 132 3.94 0.17 10.63
CA PRO A 132 4.12 -0.71 11.78
C PRO A 132 5.55 -1.25 11.77
N ARG A 133 6.33 -0.92 12.81
CA ARG A 133 7.69 -1.47 12.99
C ARG A 133 7.54 -2.92 13.45
N GLY A 134 7.89 -3.87 12.57
CA GLY A 134 7.96 -5.29 12.97
C GLY A 134 6.88 -6.21 12.43
N ALA A 135 6.24 -5.90 11.30
CA ALA A 135 5.78 -6.99 10.44
C ALA A 135 7.03 -7.72 9.93
N HIS A 136 7.56 -8.63 10.74
CA HIS A 136 8.40 -9.70 10.24
C HIS A 136 7.65 -10.25 9.04
N VAL A 137 8.23 -10.07 7.86
CA VAL A 137 7.91 -10.86 6.68
C VAL A 137 7.80 -12.28 7.21
N ALA A 138 6.58 -12.81 7.27
CA ALA A 138 6.36 -14.19 7.63
C ALA A 138 7.27 -14.96 6.68
N LYS A 139 8.31 -15.60 7.25
CA LYS A 139 9.22 -16.43 6.47
C LYS A 139 8.34 -17.35 5.63
N PRO A 140 8.56 -17.48 4.32
CA PRO A 140 7.84 -18.46 3.53
C PRO A 140 8.03 -19.80 4.25
N PHE A 141 6.91 -20.37 4.69
CA PHE A 141 6.85 -21.69 5.29
C PHE A 141 7.22 -22.66 4.17
N PHE A 142 8.52 -22.93 4.01
CA PHE A 142 9.00 -24.01 3.16
C PHE A 142 8.52 -25.30 3.82
N LEU A 143 7.35 -25.78 3.36
CA LEU A 143 6.94 -27.16 3.45
C LEU A 143 8.07 -28.00 2.85
N THR A 144 8.95 -28.49 3.72
CA THR A 144 9.86 -29.58 3.41
C THR A 144 9.00 -30.82 3.28
N HIS A 145 8.49 -31.06 2.07
CA HIS A 145 7.96 -32.37 1.71
C HIS A 145 9.13 -33.35 1.78
N GLY A 146 9.02 -34.30 2.71
CA GLY A 146 9.96 -35.39 2.90
C GLY A 146 10.11 -36.19 1.61
N ALA A 147 11.35 -36.28 1.13
CA ALA A 147 11.74 -37.27 0.15
C ALA A 147 11.76 -38.63 0.87
N HIS A 148 10.76 -39.47 0.59
CA HIS A 148 10.80 -40.90 0.88
C HIS A 148 11.88 -41.53 0.01
N ALA A 149 13.03 -41.86 0.60
CA ALA A 149 14.02 -42.73 -0.01
C ALA A 149 13.46 -44.17 -0.01
N VAL A 150 13.07 -44.66 -1.17
CA VAL A 150 12.76 -46.08 -1.38
C VAL A 150 14.09 -46.80 -1.54
N SER A 151 14.45 -47.61 -0.53
CA SER A 151 15.56 -48.55 -0.66
C SER A 151 15.14 -49.70 -1.58
N LEU A 152 15.84 -49.86 -2.69
CA LEU A 152 15.84 -51.09 -3.49
C LEU A 152 16.61 -52.15 -2.72
N GLY A 153 15.92 -53.23 -2.36
CA GLY A 153 16.51 -54.47 -1.89
C GLY A 153 16.48 -55.53 -2.99
N GLU A 154 17.63 -56.20 -3.12
CA GLU A 154 17.95 -57.47 -3.80
C GLU A 154 18.02 -57.49 -5.33
#